data_AF-A0A737EU03-F1
#
_entry.id   AF-A0A737EU03-F1
#
_cell.length_a   1.000
_cell.length_b   1.000
_cell.length_c   1.000
_cell.angle_alpha   90.00
_cell.angle_beta   90.00
_cell.angle_gamma   90.00
#
_symmetry.space_group_name_H-M   'P 1'
#
loop_
_entity.id
_entity.type
_entity.pdbx_description
1 polymer ?
#
loop_
_entity_poly.entity_id
_entity_poly.type
_entity_poly.pdbx_seq_one_letter_code
_entity_poly.pdbx_strand_id
1 'polypeptide(L)'
;LQNMITRAVITAIDTVRKCQTAGLKLIAGEKKENVEHLEPYGFTSAAQNGAEAVVLFPGGDRSHGVAVVVADRRFRLKGLARGEVAL
;
A
#
# COMPACT_ATOMS: atom_id res chain seq x y z
N LEU A 1 -18.01 11.05 4.16
CA LEU A 1 -17.03 10.01 3.76
C LEU A 1 -16.19 10.38 2.52
N GLN A 2 -16.44 11.50 1.84
CA GLN A 2 -15.55 11.94 0.75
C GLN A 2 -14.11 12.13 1.29
N ASN A 3 -13.12 11.68 0.52
CA ASN A 3 -11.68 11.84 0.74
C ASN A 3 -10.99 10.99 1.83
N MET A 4 -11.66 10.04 2.49
CA MET A 4 -11.03 9.20 3.52
C MET A 4 -10.29 7.96 3.01
N ILE A 5 -10.66 7.46 1.83
CA ILE A 5 -10.10 6.22 1.27
C ILE A 5 -9.77 6.47 -0.19
N THR A 6 -8.60 6.04 -0.65
CA THR A 6 -8.24 6.10 -2.07
C THR A 6 -7.42 4.88 -2.49
N ARG A 7 -7.42 4.61 -3.79
CA ARG A 7 -6.41 3.75 -4.42
C ARG A 7 -5.18 4.57 -4.77
N ALA A 8 -4.04 3.90 -4.81
CA ALA A 8 -2.75 4.48 -5.18
C ALA A 8 -1.89 3.47 -5.94
N VAL A 9 -0.83 3.98 -6.56
CA VAL A 9 0.23 3.20 -7.19
C VAL A 9 1.56 3.54 -6.50
N ILE A 10 2.33 2.52 -6.15
CA ILE A 10 3.65 2.63 -5.53
C ILE A 10 4.65 3.22 -6.54
N THR A 11 5.35 4.27 -6.11
CA THR A 11 6.43 4.93 -6.89
C THR A 11 7.81 4.80 -6.24
N ALA A 12 7.85 4.54 -4.93
CA ALA A 12 9.07 4.25 -4.18
C ALA A 12 8.71 3.53 -2.87
N ILE A 13 9.67 2.80 -2.30
CA ILE A 13 9.58 2.20 -0.96
C ILE A 13 10.90 2.41 -0.23
N ASP A 14 10.82 2.74 1.06
CA ASP A 14 11.94 2.73 2.01
C ASP A 14 11.67 1.68 3.10
N THR A 15 12.45 0.60 3.05
CA THR A 15 12.39 -0.55 3.97
C THR A 15 13.36 -0.46 5.15
N VAL A 16 14.15 0.62 5.25
CA VAL A 16 15.16 0.77 6.33
C VAL A 16 14.50 1.24 7.62
N ARG A 17 13.37 1.95 7.52
CA ARG A 17 12.62 2.51 8.65
C ARG A 17 11.87 1.41 9.42
N LYS A 18 11.65 1.64 10.72
CA LYS A 18 10.88 0.73 11.60
C LYS A 18 9.46 0.49 11.10
N CYS A 19 8.82 1.55 10.61
CA CYS A 19 7.60 1.49 9.82
C CYS A 19 8.02 1.78 8.38
N GLN A 20 7.77 0.84 7.48
CA GLN A 20 8.09 1.02 6.07
C GLN A 20 7.35 2.25 5.54
N THR A 21 7.98 3.02 4.65
CA THR A 21 7.31 4.17 4.02
C THR A 21 7.29 4.04 2.51
N ALA A 22 6.23 4.55 1.88
CA ALA A 22 6.01 4.48 0.45
C ALA A 22 5.84 5.88 -0.17
N GLY A 23 6.41 6.04 -1.36
CA GLY A 23 6.01 7.05 -2.33
C GLY A 23 4.80 6.54 -3.11
N LEU A 24 3.79 7.39 -3.29
CA LEU A 24 2.50 7.02 -3.86
C LEU A 24 2.03 8.05 -4.90
N LYS A 25 1.46 7.53 -5.98
CA LYS A 25 0.61 8.29 -6.90
C LYS A 25 -0.85 7.90 -6.66
N LEU A 26 -1.63 8.83 -6.12
CA LEU A 26 -3.07 8.66 -5.85
C LEU A 26 -3.91 8.89 -7.11
N ILE A 27 -5.21 8.60 -7.01
CA ILE A 27 -6.20 8.97 -8.03
C ILE A 27 -6.10 10.48 -8.34
N ALA A 28 -6.35 10.85 -9.60
CA ALA A 28 -6.16 12.21 -10.12
C ALA A 28 -4.70 12.72 -10.16
N GLY A 29 -3.72 11.86 -9.86
CA GLY A 29 -2.30 12.16 -10.06
C GLY A 29 -1.61 12.88 -8.91
N GLU A 30 -2.30 13.09 -7.78
CA GLU A 30 -1.71 13.59 -6.54
C GLU A 30 -0.55 12.67 -6.10
N LYS A 31 0.60 13.26 -5.79
CA LYS A 31 1.77 12.54 -5.28
C LYS A 31 1.88 12.72 -3.78
N LYS A 32 2.25 11.64 -3.08
CA LYS A 32 2.60 11.65 -1.65
C LYS A 32 3.90 10.90 -1.46
N GLU A 33 4.74 11.41 -0.57
CA GLU A 33 5.99 10.79 -0.18
C GLU A 33 5.96 10.46 1.30
N ASN A 34 6.79 9.51 1.72
CA ASN A 34 6.90 9.08 3.12
C ASN A 34 5.58 8.63 3.76
N VAL A 35 4.64 8.08 2.96
CA VAL A 35 3.37 7.55 3.47
C VAL A 35 3.66 6.27 4.25
N GLU A 36 3.19 6.16 5.48
CA GLU A 36 3.40 4.95 6.29
C GLU A 36 2.72 3.74 5.66
N HIS A 37 3.44 2.62 5.56
CA HIS A 37 2.92 1.33 5.14
C HIS A 37 2.87 0.42 6.37
N LEU A 38 1.66 0.27 6.93
CA LEU A 38 1.46 -0.61 8.08
C LEU A 38 1.33 -2.05 7.59
N GLU A 39 2.35 -2.84 7.90
CA GLU A 39 2.42 -4.24 7.52
C GLU A 39 1.89 -5.14 8.67
N PRO A 40 1.18 -6.23 8.36
CA PRO A 40 0.79 -7.20 9.37
C PRO A 40 2.02 -7.77 10.10
N TYR A 41 1.95 -7.91 11.43
CA TYR A 41 3.06 -8.47 12.20
C TYR A 41 3.47 -9.85 11.69
N GLY A 42 4.77 -10.04 11.45
CA GLY A 42 5.34 -11.28 10.89
C GLY A 42 5.36 -11.33 9.36
N PHE A 43 4.81 -10.34 8.66
CA PHE A 43 4.82 -10.23 7.20
C PHE A 43 5.39 -8.88 6.78
N THR A 44 6.36 -8.88 5.87
CA THR A 44 6.87 -7.66 5.26
C THR A 44 7.19 -7.91 3.80
N SER A 45 7.08 -6.87 2.97
CA SER A 45 7.37 -6.95 1.54
C SER A 45 7.99 -5.66 1.02
N ALA A 46 8.93 -5.78 0.09
CA ALA A 46 9.47 -4.67 -0.68
C ALA A 46 8.80 -4.64 -2.06
N ALA A 47 7.61 -4.06 -2.15
CA ALA A 47 6.82 -4.06 -3.38
C ALA A 47 7.53 -3.30 -4.52
N GLN A 48 7.34 -3.78 -5.75
CA GLN A 48 7.91 -3.14 -6.93
C GLN A 48 7.13 -1.88 -7.29
N ASN A 49 7.81 -0.92 -7.93
CA ASN A 49 7.13 0.22 -8.54
C ASN A 49 6.03 -0.25 -9.49
N GLY A 50 4.89 0.44 -9.46
CA GLY A 50 3.68 0.03 -10.16
C GLY A 50 2.75 -0.91 -9.38
N ALA A 51 3.16 -1.39 -8.19
CA ALA A 51 2.24 -2.10 -7.29
C ALA A 51 1.08 -1.20 -6.84
N GLU A 52 -0.05 -1.82 -6.52
CA GLU A 52 -1.27 -1.13 -6.13
C GLU A 52 -1.37 -1.02 -4.62
N ALA A 53 -1.90 0.09 -4.11
CA ALA A 53 -2.15 0.27 -2.69
C ALA A 53 -3.55 0.80 -2.41
N VAL A 54 -4.07 0.47 -1.23
CA VAL A 54 -5.21 1.15 -0.61
C VAL A 54 -4.69 2.01 0.53
N VAL A 55 -5.06 3.28 0.50
CA VAL A 55 -4.59 4.30 1.44
C VAL A 55 -5.78 4.85 2.20
N LEU A 56 -5.64 4.92 3.52
CA LEU A 56 -6.59 5.55 4.42
C LEU A 56 -6.06 6.93 4.84
N PHE A 57 -6.97 7.87 5.01
CA PHE A 57 -6.73 9.21 5.56
C PHE A 57 -7.61 9.39 6.80
N PRO A 58 -7.09 9.12 8.01
CA PRO A 58 -7.83 9.28 9.26
C PRO A 58 -8.38 10.70 9.38
N GLY A 59 -9.67 10.83 9.72
CA GLY A 59 -10.35 12.14 9.79
C GLY A 59 -10.46 12.90 8.45
N GLY A 60 -10.04 12.30 7.34
CA GLY A 60 -9.95 12.97 6.03
C GLY A 60 -8.69 13.83 5.86
N ASP A 61 -7.74 13.80 6.80
CA ASP A 61 -6.49 14.55 6.70
C ASP A 61 -5.57 13.91 5.65
N ARG A 62 -5.43 14.58 4.49
CA ARG A 62 -4.59 14.11 3.39
C ARG A 62 -3.10 14.25 3.64
N SER A 63 -2.67 14.95 4.69
CA SER A 63 -1.26 15.00 5.08
C SER A 63 -0.83 13.71 5.79
N HIS A 64 -1.77 12.99 6.40
CA HIS A 64 -1.51 11.80 7.20
C HIS A 64 -2.13 10.55 6.56
N GLY A 65 -1.57 10.14 5.42
CA GLY A 65 -1.97 8.92 4.74
C GLY A 65 -1.33 7.68 5.37
N VAL A 66 -2.06 6.56 5.37
CA VAL A 66 -1.56 5.25 5.78
C VAL A 66 -1.93 4.22 4.71
N ALA A 67 -0.94 3.59 4.09
CA ALA A 67 -1.14 2.43 3.23
C ALA A 67 -1.39 1.19 4.11
N VAL A 68 -2.56 0.58 3.93
CA VAL A 68 -3.01 -0.56 4.76
C VAL A 68 -3.04 -1.89 4.00
N VAL A 69 -2.98 -1.81 2.66
CA VAL A 69 -2.83 -2.98 1.78
C VAL A 69 -1.97 -2.54 0.61
N VAL A 70 -0.91 -3.28 0.35
CA VAL A 70 -0.11 -3.19 -0.88
C VAL A 70 -0.18 -4.53 -1.59
N ALA A 71 -0.54 -4.52 -2.86
CA ALA A 71 -0.71 -5.71 -3.68
C ALA A 71 0.02 -5.54 -5.00
N ASP A 72 0.75 -6.58 -5.41
CA ASP A 72 1.35 -6.65 -6.73
C ASP A 72 0.77 -7.82 -7.53
N ARG A 73 -0.10 -7.50 -8.49
CA ARG A 73 -0.78 -8.52 -9.31
C ARG A 73 0.19 -9.31 -10.19
N ARG A 74 1.42 -8.82 -10.41
CA ARG A 74 2.47 -9.56 -11.13
C ARG A 74 2.88 -10.83 -10.39
N PHE A 75 2.81 -10.82 -9.05
CA PHE A 75 3.25 -11.91 -8.17
C PHE A 75 2.12 -12.62 -7.45
N ARG A 76 0.86 -12.24 -7.71
CA ARG A 76 -0.29 -12.95 -7.15
C ARG A 76 -0.35 -14.39 -7.68
N LEU A 77 -0.16 -15.36 -6.79
CA LEU A 77 -0.39 -16.78 -7.08
C LEU A 77 -1.83 -17.00 -7.57
N LYS A 78 -2.04 -17.88 -8.55
CA LYS A 78 -3.35 -18.12 -9.17
C LYS A 78 -3.70 -19.60 -9.05
N GLY A 79 -4.99 -19.90 -9.07
CA GLY A 79 -5.48 -21.29 -9.11
C GLY A 79 -5.55 -22.01 -7.76
N LEU A 80 -5.50 -21.29 -6.63
CA LEU A 80 -5.71 -21.88 -5.31
C LEU A 80 -7.12 -22.46 -5.18
N ALA A 81 -7.23 -23.67 -4.61
CA ALA A 81 -8.49 -24.25 -4.20
C ALA A 81 -9.07 -23.52 -2.98
N ARG A 82 -10.37 -23.69 -2.74
CA ARG A 82 -11.06 -23.05 -1.61
C ARG A 82 -10.45 -23.53 -0.29
N GLY A 83 -9.92 -22.58 0.49
CA GLY A 83 -9.31 -22.84 1.80
C GLY A 83 -7.79 -22.98 1.77
N GLU A 84 -7.16 -23.04 0.59
CA GLU A 84 -5.70 -23.01 0.49
C GLU A 84 -5.16 -21.61 0.82
N VAL A 85 -4.02 -21.59 1.51
CA VAL A 85 -3.28 -20.38 1.86
C VAL A 85 -1.91 -20.48 1.21
N ALA A 86 -1.46 -19.35 0.66
CA ALA A 86 -0.12 -19.22 0.11
C ALA A 86 0.46 -17.86 0.50
N LEU A 87 1.79 -17.78 0.51
CA LEU A 87 2.54 -16.55 0.72
C LEU A 87 2.73 -15.81 -0.60
#